data_AF-A0AAE3ZM95-F1
#
_entry.id   AF-A0AAE3ZM95-F1
#
_cell.length_a   1.000
_cell.length_b   1.000
_cell.length_c   1.000
_cell.angle_alpha   90.00
_cell.angle_beta   90.00
_cell.angle_gamma   90.00
#
_symmetry.space_group_name_H-M   'P 1'
#
loop_
_entity.id
_entity.type
_entity.pdbx_description
1 polymer ?
#
loop_
_entity_poly.entity_id
_entity_poly.type
_entity_poly.pdbx_seq_one_letter_code
_entity_poly.pdbx_strand_id
1 'polypeptide(L)'
;MPRPPKRHDHDAGGPAELLAAKAALRDEVWDALIAAKAARFPGARHRISNFIGAEAAAERLRALPEWAAARTVKANPDSAQLPVRQRALQDGKTVFMAVPRLAEPEPFFLLDPAHLADTPRRAASIAGATRSARRVPVAELTAVDLVVTGCVAAGADGARLG
;
A
#
# COMPACT_ATOMS: atom_id res chain seq x y z
N MET A 1 22.47 -17.98 -18.96
CA MET A 1 21.08 -17.97 -19.44
C MET A 1 20.36 -16.78 -18.83
N PRO A 2 19.57 -16.00 -19.59
CA PRO A 2 18.74 -14.94 -19.00
C PRO A 2 17.73 -15.58 -18.04
N ARG A 3 17.57 -14.98 -16.87
CA ARG A 3 16.58 -15.43 -15.87
C ARG A 3 15.19 -15.26 -16.48
N PRO A 4 14.31 -16.28 -16.42
CA PRO A 4 12.95 -16.14 -16.94
C PRO A 4 12.26 -14.96 -16.24
N PRO A 5 11.42 -14.20 -16.98
CA PRO A 5 10.71 -13.07 -16.41
C PRO A 5 9.91 -13.52 -15.20
N LYS A 6 9.98 -12.75 -14.11
CA LYS A 6 9.32 -13.08 -12.85
C LYS A 6 7.81 -12.99 -13.07
N ARG A 7 7.14 -14.14 -13.08
CA ARG A 7 5.68 -14.24 -13.16
C ARG A 7 5.05 -13.79 -11.84
N HIS A 8 4.10 -12.85 -11.92
CA HIS A 8 3.37 -12.27 -10.77
C HIS A 8 2.02 -12.95 -10.51
N ASP A 9 1.68 -13.91 -11.36
CA ASP A 9 0.40 -14.58 -11.43
C ASP A 9 0.47 -16.04 -10.97
N HIS A 10 1.57 -16.45 -10.33
CA HIS A 10 1.76 -17.84 -9.87
C HIS A 10 0.60 -18.32 -8.98
N ASP A 11 0.05 -17.43 -8.17
CA ASP A 11 -1.06 -17.72 -7.26
C ASP A 11 -2.40 -17.13 -7.80
N ALA A 12 -2.39 -16.57 -9.01
CA ALA A 12 -3.58 -15.96 -9.61
C ALA A 12 -4.39 -17.03 -10.36
N GLY A 13 -5.62 -17.25 -9.91
CA GLY A 13 -6.59 -18.05 -10.66
C GLY A 13 -7.14 -17.27 -11.87
N GLY A 14 -7.49 -18.00 -12.93
CA GLY A 14 -8.22 -17.46 -14.09
C GLY A 14 -7.74 -18.00 -15.44
N PRO A 15 -8.43 -17.66 -16.53
CA PRO A 15 -8.03 -18.04 -17.89
C PRO A 15 -6.64 -17.50 -18.24
N ALA A 16 -5.82 -18.30 -18.92
CA ALA A 16 -4.44 -17.92 -19.27
C ALA A 16 -4.36 -16.62 -20.08
N GLU A 17 -5.31 -16.39 -21.00
CA GLU A 17 -5.41 -15.17 -21.78
C GLU A 17 -5.65 -13.93 -20.90
N LEU A 18 -6.54 -14.05 -19.91
CA LEU A 18 -6.81 -12.97 -18.95
C LEU A 18 -5.57 -12.66 -18.10
N LEU A 19 -4.84 -13.69 -17.66
CA LEU A 19 -3.60 -13.50 -16.89
C LEU A 19 -2.51 -12.82 -17.74
N ALA A 20 -2.39 -13.20 -19.02
CA ALA A 20 -1.47 -12.57 -19.96
C ALA A 20 -1.84 -11.10 -20.22
N ALA A 21 -3.13 -10.79 -20.40
CA ALA A 21 -3.60 -9.41 -20.56
C ALA A 21 -3.31 -8.56 -19.32
N LYS A 22 -3.54 -9.09 -18.12
CA LYS A 22 -3.17 -8.44 -16.85
C LYS A 22 -1.66 -8.22 -16.73
N ALA A 23 -0.85 -9.18 -17.16
CA ALA A 23 0.61 -9.02 -17.15
C ALA A 23 1.07 -7.91 -18.11
N ALA A 24 0.55 -7.90 -19.34
CA ALA A 24 0.85 -6.87 -20.34
C ALA A 24 0.48 -5.46 -19.85
N LEU A 25 -0.69 -5.30 -19.22
CA LEU A 25 -1.11 -4.01 -18.67
C LEU A 25 -0.21 -3.53 -17.52
N ARG A 26 0.33 -4.44 -16.69
CA ARG A 26 1.32 -4.04 -15.67
C ARG A 26 2.60 -3.54 -16.31
N ASP A 27 3.10 -4.24 -17.33
CA ASP A 27 4.31 -3.84 -18.04
C ASP A 27 4.14 -2.48 -18.72
N GLU A 28 3.02 -2.26 -19.40
CA GLU A 28 2.67 -0.97 -20.02
C GLU A 28 2.72 0.18 -19.01
N VAL A 29 2.07 0.02 -17.84
CA VAL A 29 2.04 1.07 -16.82
C VAL A 29 3.43 1.30 -16.21
N TRP A 30 4.19 0.24 -15.93
CA TRP A 30 5.56 0.39 -15.43
C TRP A 30 6.47 1.09 -16.43
N ASP A 31 6.35 0.77 -17.72
CA ASP A 31 7.11 1.42 -18.79
C ASP A 31 6.71 2.89 -18.94
N ALA A 32 5.42 3.22 -18.86
CA ALA A 32 4.95 4.60 -18.86
C ALA A 32 5.52 5.40 -17.68
N LEU A 33 5.52 4.84 -16.45
CA LEU A 33 6.09 5.48 -15.27
C LEU A 33 7.61 5.71 -15.39
N ILE A 34 8.34 4.77 -15.98
CA ILE A 34 9.78 4.88 -16.22
C ILE A 34 10.07 5.94 -17.29
N ALA A 35 9.37 5.88 -18.42
CA ALA A 35 9.52 6.83 -19.53
C ALA A 35 9.24 8.27 -19.08
N ALA A 36 8.20 8.46 -18.27
CA ALA A 36 7.86 9.75 -17.67
C ALA A 36 8.83 10.21 -16.57
N LYS A 37 9.82 9.38 -16.18
CA LYS A 37 10.69 9.61 -15.01
C LYS A 37 9.90 9.88 -13.72
N ALA A 38 8.70 9.33 -13.62
CA ALA A 38 7.80 9.53 -12.50
C ALA A 38 8.05 8.51 -11.37
N ALA A 39 8.71 7.39 -11.66
CA ALA A 39 9.03 6.38 -10.66
C ALA A 39 10.05 6.87 -9.63
N ARG A 40 9.79 6.62 -8.34
CA ARG A 40 10.72 6.87 -7.22
C ARG A 40 11.28 5.57 -6.69
N PHE A 41 12.34 5.65 -5.88
CA PHE A 41 12.83 4.49 -5.13
C PHE A 41 11.66 3.77 -4.43
N PRO A 42 11.57 2.43 -4.52
CA PRO A 42 12.56 1.48 -5.06
C PRO A 42 12.42 1.10 -6.55
N GLY A 43 11.78 1.95 -7.36
CA GLY A 43 11.53 1.72 -8.79
C GLY A 43 10.09 1.32 -9.09
N ALA A 44 9.74 1.24 -10.38
CA ALA A 44 8.38 0.95 -10.82
C ALA A 44 8.04 -0.55 -10.81
N ARG A 45 8.89 -1.37 -11.41
CA ARG A 45 8.57 -2.76 -11.78
C ARG A 45 8.39 -3.68 -10.57
N HIS A 46 7.53 -4.68 -10.77
CA HIS A 46 7.30 -5.80 -9.85
C HIS A 46 6.74 -5.39 -8.48
N ARG A 47 6.02 -4.27 -8.41
CA ARG A 47 5.42 -3.71 -7.18
C ARG A 47 4.34 -2.69 -7.47
N ILE A 48 3.60 -2.31 -6.43
CA ILE A 48 2.85 -1.05 -6.41
C ILE A 48 3.88 0.09 -6.44
N SER A 49 3.97 0.78 -7.57
CA SER A 49 5.05 1.72 -7.86
C SER A 49 4.96 2.97 -6.98
N ASN A 50 6.09 3.36 -6.39
CA ASN A 50 6.21 4.69 -5.79
C ASN A 50 6.40 5.73 -6.89
N PHE A 51 5.83 6.92 -6.73
CA PHE A 51 5.78 7.92 -7.79
C PHE A 51 5.95 9.36 -7.29
N ILE A 52 6.42 10.24 -8.18
CA ILE A 52 6.44 11.69 -7.96
C ILE A 52 5.00 12.17 -7.83
N GLY A 53 4.67 12.78 -6.68
CA GLY A 53 3.31 13.22 -6.36
C GLY A 53 2.54 12.30 -5.41
N ALA A 54 3.16 11.25 -4.86
CA ALA A 54 2.55 10.41 -3.84
C ALA A 54 2.09 11.21 -2.60
N GLU A 55 2.88 12.19 -2.18
CA GLU A 55 2.54 13.11 -1.09
C GLU A 55 1.32 13.97 -1.45
N ALA A 56 1.30 14.55 -2.66
CA ALA A 56 0.15 15.35 -3.13
C ALA A 56 -1.12 14.50 -3.28
N ALA A 57 -1.00 13.23 -3.70
CA ALA A 57 -2.10 12.29 -3.75
C ALA A 57 -2.66 11.99 -2.34
N ALA A 58 -1.78 11.83 -1.35
CA ALA A 58 -2.20 11.66 0.04
C ALA A 58 -2.90 12.91 0.60
N GLU A 59 -2.47 14.13 0.25
CA GLU A 59 -3.21 15.34 0.65
C GLU A 59 -4.60 15.41 0.01
N ARG A 60 -4.75 15.01 -1.26
CA ARG A 60 -6.09 14.94 -1.90
C ARG A 60 -7.01 13.96 -1.17
N LEU A 61 -6.49 12.80 -0.76
CA LEU A 61 -7.23 11.85 0.07
C LEU A 61 -7.58 12.46 1.43
N ARG A 62 -6.62 13.14 2.07
CA ARG A 62 -6.80 13.79 3.39
C ARG A 62 -7.88 14.87 3.38
N ALA A 63 -8.11 15.50 2.24
CA ALA A 63 -9.13 16.55 2.07
C ALA A 63 -10.57 16.01 1.93
N LEU A 64 -10.76 14.69 1.81
CA LEU A 64 -12.09 14.10 1.64
C LEU A 64 -12.87 14.04 2.97
N PRO A 65 -14.21 14.20 2.95
CA PRO A 65 -15.03 14.08 4.16
C PRO A 65 -14.95 12.67 4.78
N GLU A 66 -14.80 11.63 3.98
CA GLU A 66 -14.59 10.25 4.44
C GLU A 66 -13.31 10.12 5.26
N TRP A 67 -12.25 10.85 4.88
CA TRP A 67 -11.02 10.90 5.67
C TRP A 67 -11.24 11.62 7.00
N ALA A 68 -11.95 12.75 6.99
CA ALA A 68 -12.24 13.49 8.21
C ALA A 68 -13.05 12.64 9.21
N ALA A 69 -14.03 11.87 8.73
CA ALA A 69 -14.86 10.99 9.55
C ALA A 69 -14.14 9.72 10.05
N ALA A 70 -13.15 9.23 9.30
CA ALA A 70 -12.44 7.99 9.65
C ALA A 70 -11.60 8.14 10.93
N ARG A 71 -11.69 7.16 11.83
CA ARG A 71 -10.82 7.00 13.00
C ARG A 71 -9.78 5.90 12.79
N THR A 72 -10.10 4.90 11.97
CA THR A 72 -9.22 3.77 11.64
C THR A 72 -8.96 3.71 10.14
N VAL A 73 -7.69 3.51 9.77
CA VAL A 73 -7.26 3.41 8.36
C VAL A 73 -6.44 2.15 8.18
N LYS A 74 -6.75 1.35 7.16
CA LYS A 74 -5.88 0.26 6.73
C LYS A 74 -5.09 0.70 5.51
N ALA A 75 -3.75 0.64 5.58
CA ALA A 75 -2.85 0.98 4.49
C ALA A 75 -1.67 0.00 4.40
N ASN A 76 -1.37 -0.50 3.20
CA ASN A 76 -0.34 -1.52 2.94
C ASN A 76 1.07 -0.94 2.93
N PRO A 77 2.10 -1.74 3.28
CA PRO A 77 3.49 -1.31 3.48
C PRO A 77 4.19 -0.67 2.26
N ASP A 78 3.58 -0.69 1.08
CA ASP A 78 4.09 -0.09 -0.15
C ASP A 78 4.56 1.36 0.05
N SER A 79 5.69 1.71 -0.58
CA SER A 79 6.28 3.05 -0.43
C SER A 79 5.36 4.16 -0.93
N ALA A 80 4.52 3.88 -1.94
CA ALA A 80 3.51 4.80 -2.45
C ALA A 80 2.47 5.21 -1.39
N GLN A 81 2.24 4.37 -0.38
CA GLN A 81 1.26 4.61 0.69
C GLN A 81 1.90 5.14 1.98
N LEU A 82 3.22 5.32 2.01
CA LEU A 82 3.90 5.91 3.17
C LEU A 82 3.33 7.29 3.54
N PRO A 83 3.09 8.23 2.59
CA PRO A 83 2.52 9.53 2.93
C PRO A 83 1.12 9.42 3.55
N VAL A 84 0.28 8.50 3.05
CA VAL A 84 -1.05 8.22 3.62
C VAL A 84 -0.94 7.81 5.09
N ARG A 85 -0.08 6.83 5.41
CA ARG A 85 0.13 6.40 6.80
C ARG A 85 0.62 7.54 7.68
N GLN A 86 1.55 8.36 7.18
CA GLN A 86 2.05 9.51 7.94
C GLN A 86 0.94 10.51 8.25
N ARG A 87 0.06 10.82 7.28
CA ARG A 87 -1.07 11.74 7.51
C ARG A 87 -2.10 11.16 8.45
N ALA A 88 -2.43 9.87 8.33
CA ALA A 88 -3.36 9.21 9.24
C ALA A 88 -2.87 9.34 10.69
N LEU A 89 -1.60 9.01 10.96
CA LEU A 89 -1.06 9.10 12.31
C LEU A 89 -0.92 10.56 12.80
N GLN A 90 -0.65 11.53 11.91
CA GLN A 90 -0.65 12.96 12.26
C GLN A 90 -2.04 13.48 12.64
N ASP A 91 -3.08 12.94 12.01
CA ASP A 91 -4.48 13.25 12.31
C ASP A 91 -5.03 12.44 13.50
N GLY A 92 -4.15 11.77 14.25
CA GLY A 92 -4.53 11.00 15.43
C GLY A 92 -5.30 9.71 15.13
N LYS A 93 -5.27 9.23 13.88
CA LYS A 93 -5.97 8.01 13.47
C LYS A 93 -5.14 6.77 13.78
N THR A 94 -5.82 5.66 14.07
CA THR A 94 -5.18 4.34 14.19
C THR A 94 -4.94 3.76 12.80
N VAL A 95 -3.74 3.27 12.54
CA VAL A 95 -3.38 2.64 11.26
C VAL A 95 -3.13 1.15 11.42
N PHE A 96 -3.86 0.34 10.64
CA PHE A 96 -3.54 -1.07 10.45
C PHE A 96 -2.68 -1.24 9.20
N MET A 97 -1.46 -1.74 9.36
CA MET A 97 -0.54 -1.99 8.25
C MET A 97 -0.22 -3.47 8.15
N ALA A 98 -0.49 -4.07 6.98
CA ALA A 98 -0.14 -5.46 6.74
C ALA A 98 1.36 -5.71 6.91
N VAL A 99 1.74 -6.81 7.57
CA VAL A 99 3.11 -7.32 7.53
C VAL A 99 3.38 -7.98 6.18
N PRO A 100 4.63 -7.98 5.69
CA PRO A 100 4.96 -8.62 4.42
C PRO A 100 4.47 -10.09 4.36
N ARG A 101 3.83 -10.45 3.25
CA ARG A 101 3.31 -11.80 2.92
C ARG A 101 2.11 -12.30 3.74
N LEU A 102 1.67 -11.60 4.79
CA LEU A 102 0.50 -11.99 5.62
C LEU A 102 0.55 -13.45 6.12
N ALA A 103 1.73 -14.07 6.17
CA ALA A 103 1.88 -15.52 6.36
C ALA A 103 1.89 -15.94 7.84
N GLU A 104 1.75 -14.98 8.75
CA GLU A 104 1.94 -15.18 10.18
C GLU A 104 0.63 -14.93 10.94
N PRO A 105 0.44 -15.54 12.13
CA PRO A 105 -0.82 -15.45 12.89
C PRO A 105 -1.25 -14.02 13.25
N GLU A 106 -0.28 -13.10 13.38
CA GLU A 106 -0.50 -11.68 13.64
C GLU A 106 -0.08 -10.85 12.43
N PRO A 107 -0.92 -10.76 11.37
CA PRO A 107 -0.46 -10.28 10.08
C PRO A 107 -0.56 -8.75 9.93
N PHE A 108 -0.83 -8.00 11.01
CA PHE A 108 -0.93 -6.54 10.97
C PHE A 108 -0.09 -5.89 12.07
N PHE A 109 0.61 -4.81 11.74
CA PHE A 109 1.04 -3.82 12.71
C PHE A 109 -0.16 -2.94 13.11
N LEU A 110 -0.37 -2.77 14.41
CA LEU A 110 -1.29 -1.79 14.98
C LEU A 110 -0.51 -0.52 15.34
N LEU A 111 -0.63 0.50 14.50
CA LEU A 111 -0.01 1.81 14.69
C LEU A 111 -1.04 2.75 15.33
N ASP A 112 -1.14 2.72 16.64
CA ASP A 112 -1.97 3.66 17.43
C ASP A 112 -1.08 4.78 17.96
N PRO A 113 -1.28 6.06 17.56
CA PRO A 113 -0.48 7.19 18.01
C PRO A 113 -0.32 7.32 19.53
N ALA A 114 -1.28 6.85 20.33
CA ALA A 114 -1.20 6.88 21.80
C ALA A 114 -0.25 5.82 22.39
N HIS A 115 0.11 4.81 21.60
CA HIS A 115 0.84 3.63 22.08
C HIS A 115 2.13 3.36 21.27
N LEU A 116 2.58 4.29 20.43
CA LEU A 116 3.82 4.14 19.67
C LEU A 116 5.06 4.42 20.54
N ALA A 117 6.07 3.56 20.45
CA ALA A 117 7.38 3.79 21.07
C ALA A 117 8.25 4.83 20.32
N ASP A 118 7.91 5.13 19.06
CA ASP A 118 8.61 6.07 18.18
C ASP A 118 7.62 7.15 17.71
N THR A 119 8.13 8.28 17.18
CA THR A 119 7.23 9.32 16.64
C THR A 119 6.33 8.76 15.53
N PRO A 120 5.08 9.25 15.38
CA PRO A 120 4.17 8.89 14.27
C PRO A 120 4.84 8.84 12.90
N ARG A 121 5.69 9.83 12.60
CA ARG A 121 6.41 9.94 11.33
C ARG A 121 7.37 8.77 11.10
N ARG A 122 8.10 8.33 12.14
CA ARG A 122 9.06 7.21 12.06
C ARG A 122 8.33 5.87 12.00
N ALA A 123 7.31 5.70 12.84
CA ALA A 123 6.51 4.48 12.94
C ALA A 123 5.78 4.12 11.64
N ALA A 124 5.45 5.10 10.79
CA ALA A 124 4.77 4.87 9.51
C ALA A 124 5.55 4.04 8.47
N SER A 125 6.85 3.80 8.66
CA SER A 125 7.65 2.93 7.77
C SER A 125 7.60 1.47 8.23
N ILE A 126 7.88 0.50 7.35
CA ILE A 126 7.97 -0.93 7.76
C ILE A 126 8.97 -1.09 8.91
N ALA A 127 10.18 -0.57 8.74
CA ALA A 127 11.23 -0.66 9.76
C ALA A 127 10.85 0.05 11.06
N GLY A 128 10.16 1.19 10.97
CA GLY A 128 9.66 1.91 12.14
C GLY A 128 8.56 1.14 12.87
N ALA A 129 7.57 0.65 12.14
CA ALA A 129 6.48 -0.16 12.69
C ALA A 129 7.02 -1.41 13.39
N THR A 130 8.00 -2.11 12.82
CA THR A 130 8.64 -3.27 13.45
C THR A 130 9.26 -2.95 14.81
N ARG A 131 9.79 -1.74 15.01
CA ARG A 131 10.37 -1.32 16.30
C ARG A 131 9.35 -0.71 17.26
N SER A 132 8.24 -0.18 16.73
CA SER A 132 7.37 0.75 17.46
C SER A 132 5.96 0.23 17.73
N ALA A 133 5.49 -0.74 16.95
CA ALA A 133 4.10 -1.18 16.94
C ALA A 133 3.99 -2.65 17.33
N ARG A 134 2.97 -2.98 18.11
CA ARG A 134 2.60 -4.38 18.32
C ARG A 134 1.98 -4.96 17.05
N ARG A 135 2.10 -6.27 16.89
CA ARG A 135 1.40 -7.01 15.86
C ARG A 135 0.09 -7.54 16.42
N VAL A 136 -0.91 -7.69 15.55
CA VAL A 136 -2.25 -8.15 15.92
C VAL A 136 -2.81 -9.16 14.90
N PRO A 137 -3.60 -10.14 15.36
CA PRO A 137 -4.35 -11.05 14.49
C PRO A 137 -5.54 -10.33 13.82
N VAL A 138 -6.11 -10.96 12.79
CA VAL A 138 -7.33 -10.44 12.10
C VAL A 138 -8.47 -10.17 13.09
N ALA A 139 -8.63 -11.02 14.10
CA ALA A 139 -9.70 -10.91 15.10
C ALA A 139 -9.59 -9.65 15.99
N GLU A 140 -8.42 -9.02 16.06
CA GLU A 140 -8.20 -7.78 16.83
C GLU A 140 -8.32 -6.51 15.96
N LEU A 141 -8.60 -6.65 14.66
CA LEU A 141 -8.93 -5.48 13.84
C LEU A 141 -10.29 -4.95 14.29
N THR A 142 -10.28 -3.74 14.83
CA THR A 142 -11.51 -2.95 14.97
C THR A 142 -12.08 -2.64 13.59
N ALA A 143 -13.34 -2.23 13.53
CA ALA A 143 -13.96 -1.79 12.28
C ALA A 143 -13.05 -0.77 11.57
N VAL A 144 -12.69 -1.07 10.32
CA VAL A 144 -11.83 -0.22 9.50
C VAL A 144 -12.70 0.75 8.73
N ASP A 145 -12.59 2.03 9.03
CA ASP A 145 -13.41 3.08 8.38
C ASP A 145 -12.95 3.33 6.94
N LEU A 146 -11.64 3.25 6.68
CA LEU A 146 -11.07 3.50 5.36
C LEU A 146 -9.98 2.50 4.98
N VAL A 147 -10.10 1.89 3.79
CA VAL A 147 -9.11 0.95 3.25
C VAL A 147 -8.40 1.59 2.05
N VAL A 148 -7.10 1.83 2.19
CA VAL A 148 -6.24 2.26 1.08
C VAL A 148 -5.64 1.05 0.40
N THR A 149 -6.03 0.85 -0.86
CA THR A 149 -5.62 -0.28 -1.69
C THR A 149 -4.61 0.17 -2.74
N GLY A 150 -3.46 -0.49 -2.77
CA GLY A 150 -2.45 -0.26 -3.80
C GLY A 150 -2.84 -0.95 -5.09
N CYS A 151 -2.57 -0.29 -6.22
CA CYS A 151 -2.76 -0.85 -7.55
C CYS A 151 -1.63 -0.37 -8.47
N VAL A 152 -1.32 -1.18 -9.47
CA VAL A 152 -0.51 -0.79 -10.63
C VAL A 152 -1.37 0.04 -11.57
N ALA A 153 -2.61 -0.39 -11.84
CA ALA A 153 -3.56 0.35 -12.68
C ALA A 153 -4.93 0.46 -12.00
N ALA A 154 -5.63 1.58 -12.24
CA ALA A 154 -7.01 1.79 -11.82
C ALA A 154 -7.81 2.42 -12.98
N GLY A 155 -9.04 1.95 -13.16
CA GLY A 155 -10.01 2.49 -14.11
C GLY A 155 -10.92 3.53 -13.47
N ALA A 156 -11.47 4.43 -14.29
CA ALA A 156 -12.46 5.43 -13.85
C ALA A 156 -13.78 4.79 -13.36
N ASP A 157 -14.03 3.55 -13.78
CA ASP A 157 -15.14 2.69 -13.35
C ASP A 157 -14.90 1.99 -12.01
N GLY A 158 -13.73 2.21 -11.39
CA GLY A 158 -13.33 1.56 -10.14
C GLY A 158 -12.66 0.19 -10.33
N ALA A 159 -12.45 -0.27 -11.58
CA ALA A 159 -11.64 -1.45 -11.84
C ALA A 159 -10.21 -1.24 -11.33
N ARG A 160 -9.55 -2.31 -10.84
CA ARG A 160 -8.18 -2.23 -10.35
C ARG A 160 -7.34 -3.45 -10.74
N LEU A 161 -6.06 -3.20 -10.98
CA LEU A 161 -5.03 -4.20 -11.20
C LEU A 161 -3.91 -4.01 -10.19
N GLY A 162 -3.72 -5.00 -9.32
CA GLY A 162 -2.58 -5.07 -8.39
C GLY A 162 -1.33 -5.61 -9.04
#